data_AF-A0A963S302-F1
#
_entry.id   AF-A0A963S302-F1
#
_cell.length_a   1.000
_cell.length_b   1.000
_cell.length_c   1.000
_cell.angle_alpha   90.00
_cell.angle_beta   90.00
_cell.angle_gamma   90.00
#
_symmetry.space_group_name_H-M   'P 1'
#
loop_
_entity.id
_entity.type
_entity.pdbx_description
1 polymer ?
#
loop_
_entity_poly.entity_id
_entity_poly.type
_entity_poly.pdbx_seq_one_letter_code
_entity_poly.pdbx_strand_id
1 'polypeptide(L)'
;MRYRIGASPRRLRRPALAGVLLVLGFGAMISSPARAYIGPSYLNLDGDPDASAERGLEDWVRAESNYWTEKPILPEIRGAASQKDDLLFTGPVAPVSGPEMLAVSVDKRSPSFARMMQLCEARTRLSDVVFAESSELARHPQEHGPRPSDVPEFFKYRLKGVQLECPVDPDAPEQAFVLRFDNIDWLNYRPQAKPRPVSAVLSPTAAAQLPGDTKVFAMTWFAASVDGKPDQCPKMNSKPGPDAYFRLVAPQAAMAEKEELAGKGVGPDRMSYRGPGRLNVALMPGIVADPGHEAPVGDIIDGLDLDGDDGSGPPPAGIRKHRNFVSPDGRAGIDNQLFTVEGCVEGLRRKGFLPMIFNESRVGGRPTAIISVSGIEDPVNDDDVAVSILFSTDLIQRSASKDLLTDFTYRVTDDPEFGQDFAVFPARIVDGVIVTEAIDSVHFHEILGIETTLMQPRMRLRILPDGTVKGVVGGYIDWRQRVIWQTYRAADYENTIGFQAPAIYNAMKRAADGFADPVTGEFTAISAAFDIEGIPAFLPVERKDSSHRVVRSDKPEQGRN
;
A
#
# COMPACT_ATOMS: atom_id res chain seq x y z
N MET A 1 -14.01 -33.51 62.92
CA MET A 1 -15.50 -33.42 62.95
C MET A 1 -15.88 -32.47 64.09
N ARG A 2 -16.82 -31.54 63.87
CA ARG A 2 -17.14 -30.32 64.68
C ARG A 2 -16.27 -29.11 64.30
N TYR A 3 -16.74 -27.87 64.23
CA TYR A 3 -18.07 -27.24 64.18
C TYR A 3 -17.89 -25.86 63.53
N ARG A 4 -19.00 -25.20 63.22
CA ARG A 4 -19.22 -24.04 62.35
C ARG A 4 -19.25 -22.71 63.13
N ILE A 5 -19.40 -21.58 62.41
CA ILE A 5 -19.84 -20.20 62.84
C ILE A 5 -18.68 -19.29 63.30
N GLY A 6 -18.54 -18.00 62.95
CA GLY A 6 -19.33 -17.04 62.16
C GLY A 6 -18.93 -15.58 62.51
N ALA A 7 -19.35 -14.65 61.64
CA ALA A 7 -19.60 -13.22 61.86
C ALA A 7 -18.44 -12.16 61.93
N SER A 8 -18.66 -11.13 61.10
CA SER A 8 -18.04 -9.81 60.82
C SER A 8 -18.10 -8.80 62.01
N PRO A 9 -17.79 -7.48 61.87
CA PRO A 9 -16.58 -6.75 61.40
C PRO A 9 -16.02 -5.78 62.47
N ARG A 10 -14.83 -5.20 62.25
CA ARG A 10 -14.44 -3.93 62.91
C ARG A 10 -13.82 -2.93 61.93
N ARG A 11 -14.44 -1.75 61.91
CA ARG A 11 -14.00 -0.52 61.23
C ARG A 11 -12.69 -0.02 61.84
N LEU A 12 -11.77 0.43 61.00
CA LEU A 12 -10.74 1.40 61.37
C LEU A 12 -10.78 2.56 60.38
N ARG A 13 -11.10 3.74 60.91
CA ARG A 13 -10.96 5.05 60.27
C ARG A 13 -9.49 5.43 60.22
N ARG A 14 -9.05 6.11 59.16
CA ARG A 14 -7.92 7.07 59.13
C ARG A 14 -7.96 7.90 57.82
N PRO A 15 -7.30 9.07 57.75
CA PRO A 15 -7.96 10.36 57.57
C PRO A 15 -7.76 10.97 56.17
N ALA A 16 -8.54 12.01 55.91
CA ALA A 16 -8.44 12.86 54.73
C ALA A 16 -7.10 13.61 54.67
N LEU A 17 -6.39 13.47 53.56
CA LEU A 17 -5.35 14.42 53.14
C LEU A 17 -5.88 15.19 51.93
N ALA A 18 -6.07 16.49 52.13
CA ALA A 18 -6.28 17.45 51.06
C ALA A 18 -4.95 17.63 50.30
N GLY A 19 -4.88 17.09 49.08
CA GLY A 19 -3.80 17.35 48.13
C GLY A 19 -4.22 18.44 47.16
N VAL A 20 -3.55 19.59 47.25
CA VAL A 20 -3.63 20.68 46.27
C VAL A 20 -3.17 20.14 44.91
N LEU A 21 -4.09 20.03 43.96
CA LEU A 21 -3.80 19.67 42.58
C LEU A 21 -3.33 20.94 41.86
N LEU A 22 -2.01 21.07 41.73
CA LEU A 22 -1.35 22.01 40.83
C LEU A 22 -1.70 21.60 39.40
N VAL A 23 -2.54 22.38 38.73
CA VAL A 23 -2.82 22.25 37.30
C VAL A 23 -1.57 22.71 36.54
N LEU A 24 -0.64 21.78 36.32
CA LEU A 24 0.35 21.91 35.26
C LEU A 24 -0.36 21.62 33.95
N GLY A 25 -0.70 22.68 33.22
CA GLY A 25 -1.13 22.60 31.83
C GLY A 25 0.02 22.12 30.95
N PHE A 26 0.30 20.81 30.98
CA PHE A 26 0.93 20.15 29.85
C PHE A 26 -0.13 20.08 28.75
N GLY A 27 -0.10 21.05 27.85
CA GLY A 27 -0.64 20.83 26.51
C GLY A 27 0.11 19.64 25.95
N ALA A 28 -0.52 18.46 25.96
CA ALA A 28 -0.02 17.31 25.23
C ALA A 28 0.03 17.75 23.76
N MET A 29 1.22 18.11 23.27
CA MET A 29 1.45 18.15 21.85
C MET A 29 1.20 16.72 21.37
N ILE A 30 0.04 16.50 20.77
CA ILE A 30 -0.26 15.28 20.06
C ILE A 30 0.65 15.33 18.84
N SER A 31 1.87 14.82 19.00
CA SER A 31 2.80 14.59 17.90
C SER A 31 2.10 13.64 16.95
N SER A 32 1.72 14.14 15.77
CA SER A 32 1.03 13.32 14.79
C SER A 32 2.01 12.29 14.22
N PRO A 33 1.58 11.03 13.99
CA PRO A 33 2.40 10.05 13.30
C PRO A 33 2.79 10.59 11.93
N ALA A 34 3.98 10.31 11.45
CA ALA A 34 4.32 10.65 10.09
C ALA A 34 3.81 9.59 9.11
N ARG A 35 3.64 10.00 7.87
CA ARG A 35 3.28 9.15 6.76
C ARG A 35 4.27 9.35 5.64
N ALA A 36 4.71 8.24 5.05
CA ALA A 36 5.39 8.29 3.78
C ALA A 36 4.39 8.80 2.74
N TYR A 37 4.77 9.87 2.03
CA TYR A 37 4.04 10.35 0.88
C TYR A 37 4.99 10.31 -0.31
N ILE A 38 4.69 9.45 -1.28
CA ILE A 38 5.41 9.35 -2.54
C ILE A 38 4.38 9.57 -3.64
N GLY A 39 4.66 10.54 -4.51
CA GLY A 39 3.77 10.99 -5.55
C GLY A 39 3.64 12.51 -5.58
N PRO A 40 2.83 13.04 -6.50
CA PRO A 40 2.75 14.47 -6.73
C PRO A 40 2.12 15.19 -5.53
N SER A 41 2.85 16.14 -4.95
CA SER A 41 2.29 17.21 -4.11
C SER A 41 2.71 18.56 -4.68
N TYR A 42 2.08 19.65 -4.24
CA TYR A 42 2.14 20.92 -4.98
C TYR A 42 2.36 22.12 -4.05
N LEU A 43 3.26 23.03 -4.42
CA LEU A 43 3.52 24.28 -3.70
C LEU A 43 3.21 25.49 -4.58
N ASN A 44 2.29 26.34 -4.14
CA ASN A 44 2.09 27.65 -4.71
C ASN A 44 3.06 28.66 -4.08
N LEU A 45 3.91 29.24 -4.90
CA LEU A 45 4.91 30.25 -4.51
C LEU A 45 4.66 31.61 -5.16
N ASP A 46 3.40 31.89 -5.52
CA ASP A 46 2.93 33.09 -6.22
C ASP A 46 3.81 33.46 -7.43
N GLY A 47 3.51 32.81 -8.56
CA GLY A 47 3.99 33.23 -9.88
C GLY A 47 5.04 32.35 -10.53
N ASP A 48 4.97 31.02 -10.37
CA ASP A 48 5.80 30.05 -11.13
C ASP A 48 4.99 29.42 -12.30
N PRO A 49 4.87 30.11 -13.45
CA PRO A 49 3.97 29.73 -14.54
C PRO A 49 4.36 28.47 -15.31
N ASP A 50 5.51 27.86 -15.02
CA ASP A 50 6.04 26.72 -15.77
C ASP A 50 6.07 25.42 -14.93
N ALA A 51 5.35 25.40 -13.81
CA ALA A 51 5.61 24.45 -12.73
C ALA A 51 4.82 23.12 -12.81
N SER A 52 3.49 23.19 -12.89
CA SER A 52 2.60 22.03 -12.96
C SER A 52 1.47 22.29 -13.94
N ALA A 53 0.99 21.24 -14.59
CA ALA A 53 -0.20 21.28 -15.43
C ALA A 53 -1.38 20.51 -14.81
N GLU A 54 -1.25 20.06 -13.55
CA GLU A 54 -2.30 19.40 -12.78
C GLU A 54 -3.56 20.27 -12.68
N ARG A 55 -4.74 19.67 -12.88
CA ARG A 55 -5.97 20.44 -12.96
C ARG A 55 -6.31 21.08 -11.61
N GLY A 56 -6.52 22.39 -11.61
CA GLY A 56 -6.79 23.18 -10.40
C GLY A 56 -5.58 23.41 -9.49
N LEU A 57 -4.38 23.03 -9.96
CA LEU A 57 -3.06 23.23 -9.36
C LEU A 57 -2.04 23.60 -10.45
N GLU A 58 -2.51 24.23 -11.52
CA GLU A 58 -1.69 24.73 -12.61
C GLU A 58 -0.74 25.81 -12.07
N ASP A 59 0.51 25.84 -12.56
CA ASP A 59 1.54 26.80 -12.15
C ASP A 59 2.02 26.63 -10.68
N TRP A 60 1.76 25.47 -10.07
CA TRP A 60 2.29 25.13 -8.74
C TRP A 60 3.52 24.25 -8.86
N VAL A 61 4.53 24.49 -8.03
CA VAL A 61 5.74 23.65 -7.97
C VAL A 61 5.35 22.24 -7.59
N ARG A 62 5.58 21.29 -8.50
CA ARG A 62 5.39 19.88 -8.21
C ARG A 62 6.55 19.32 -7.38
N ALA A 63 6.19 18.60 -6.32
CA ALA A 63 7.08 17.80 -5.50
C ALA A 63 6.77 16.30 -5.69
N GLU A 64 7.80 15.46 -5.54
CA GLU A 64 7.75 14.02 -5.81
C GLU A 64 7.54 13.18 -4.54
N SER A 65 7.88 13.76 -3.39
CA SER A 65 7.64 13.18 -2.06
C SER A 65 7.62 14.26 -1.00
N ASN A 66 6.96 14.00 0.12
CA ASN A 66 6.99 14.90 1.27
C ASN A 66 6.80 14.19 2.60
N TYR A 67 7.20 14.86 3.68
CA TYR A 67 6.75 14.52 5.04
C TYR A 67 6.76 15.73 5.95
N TRP A 68 5.98 15.62 7.02
CA TRP A 68 5.85 16.64 8.07
C TRP A 68 6.74 16.31 9.27
N THR A 69 7.22 17.36 9.95
CA THR A 69 8.05 17.32 11.18
C THR A 69 9.49 16.86 10.99
N GLU A 70 10.39 17.27 11.89
CA GLU A 70 11.82 16.94 11.80
C GLU A 70 12.13 15.46 12.07
N LYS A 71 11.39 14.84 12.99
CA LYS A 71 11.53 13.42 13.36
C LYS A 71 10.19 12.71 13.21
N PRO A 72 9.81 12.38 11.96
CA PRO A 72 8.58 11.68 11.66
C PRO A 72 8.45 10.39 12.48
N ILE A 73 7.33 10.22 13.20
CA ILE A 73 7.04 8.97 13.93
C ILE A 73 6.57 7.92 12.92
N LEU A 74 7.11 6.70 13.00
CA LEU A 74 6.69 5.62 12.11
C LEU A 74 5.18 5.34 12.22
N PRO A 75 4.48 5.08 11.10
CA PRO A 75 3.11 4.61 11.14
C PRO A 75 2.98 3.36 12.01
N GLU A 76 1.86 3.25 12.70
CA GLU A 76 1.43 2.02 13.36
C GLU A 76 1.20 0.93 12.31
N ILE A 77 1.57 -0.32 12.63
CA ILE A 77 1.17 -1.46 11.81
C ILE A 77 -0.26 -1.84 12.22
N ARG A 78 -1.22 -1.59 11.32
CA ARG A 78 -2.62 -1.99 11.43
C ARG A 78 -2.86 -3.33 10.75
N GLY A 79 -3.93 -4.03 11.11
CA GLY A 79 -4.38 -5.24 10.41
C GLY A 79 -3.49 -6.50 10.56
N ALA A 80 -2.16 -6.40 10.69
CA ALA A 80 -1.27 -7.56 10.72
C ALA A 80 -1.47 -8.50 11.93
N ALA A 81 -2.11 -8.05 13.02
CA ALA A 81 -2.52 -8.90 14.14
C ALA A 81 -4.03 -8.89 14.40
N SER A 82 -4.81 -8.18 13.57
CA SER A 82 -6.26 -8.01 13.75
C SER A 82 -7.05 -9.11 13.05
N GLN A 83 -8.28 -9.36 13.51
CA GLN A 83 -9.27 -10.18 12.80
C GLN A 83 -10.23 -9.35 11.92
N LYS A 84 -10.11 -8.01 11.95
CA LYS A 84 -10.87 -7.07 11.12
C LYS A 84 -9.98 -5.93 10.63
N ASP A 85 -10.22 -5.50 9.41
CA ASP A 85 -9.66 -4.32 8.76
C ASP A 85 -10.69 -3.20 8.82
N ASP A 86 -10.74 -2.48 9.94
CA ASP A 86 -11.74 -1.44 10.08
C ASP A 86 -11.66 -0.50 8.86
N LEU A 87 -12.78 -0.35 8.14
CA LEU A 87 -12.92 0.60 7.06
C LEU A 87 -12.71 2.01 7.60
N LEU A 88 -11.48 2.48 7.51
CA LEU A 88 -11.04 3.72 8.13
C LEU A 88 -10.43 4.63 7.08
N PHE A 89 -10.73 5.92 7.22
CA PHE A 89 -10.02 6.97 6.52
C PHE A 89 -9.34 7.85 7.56
N THR A 90 -8.01 7.84 7.57
CA THR A 90 -7.29 8.82 8.36
C THR A 90 -6.89 9.98 7.47
N GLY A 91 -7.25 11.19 7.88
CA GLY A 91 -6.78 12.42 7.26
C GLY A 91 -5.25 12.59 7.27
N PRO A 92 -4.75 13.67 6.68
CA PRO A 92 -3.32 13.90 6.55
C PRO A 92 -2.71 14.25 7.90
N VAL A 93 -1.40 14.13 8.00
CA VAL A 93 -0.65 14.24 9.28
C VAL A 93 0.02 15.61 9.46
N ALA A 94 -0.41 16.60 8.69
CA ALA A 94 0.04 17.97 8.83
C ALA A 94 -0.20 18.50 10.26
N PRO A 95 0.65 19.40 10.78
CA PRO A 95 0.44 20.04 12.07
C PRO A 95 -0.88 20.81 12.12
N VAL A 96 -1.54 20.83 13.27
CA VAL A 96 -2.80 21.57 13.46
C VAL A 96 -2.56 23.09 13.47
N SER A 97 -1.47 23.52 14.09
CA SER A 97 -1.09 24.93 14.26
C SER A 97 0.34 25.05 14.76
N GLY A 98 0.89 26.26 14.73
CA GLY A 98 2.18 26.59 15.32
C GLY A 98 3.37 26.37 14.38
N PRO A 99 4.59 26.68 14.85
CA PRO A 99 5.78 26.55 14.04
C PRO A 99 6.18 25.09 13.88
N GLU A 100 6.51 24.70 12.65
CA GLU A 100 6.96 23.34 12.34
C GLU A 100 7.70 23.33 10.99
N MET A 101 7.98 22.15 10.43
CA MET A 101 8.54 21.97 9.10
C MET A 101 7.76 21.02 8.19
N LEU A 102 7.86 21.30 6.90
CA LEU A 102 7.48 20.42 5.79
C LEU A 102 8.74 20.19 4.93
N ALA A 103 9.11 18.94 4.70
CA ALA A 103 10.14 18.60 3.73
C ALA A 103 9.48 18.11 2.44
N VAL A 104 9.92 18.65 1.30
CA VAL A 104 9.47 18.27 -0.04
C VAL A 104 10.67 17.95 -0.92
N SER A 105 10.55 17.01 -1.84
CA SER A 105 11.55 16.74 -2.88
C SER A 105 11.05 17.25 -4.22
N VAL A 106 11.90 17.95 -4.97
CA VAL A 106 11.59 18.45 -6.30
C VAL A 106 12.59 17.84 -7.28
N ASP A 107 12.11 17.24 -8.38
CA ASP A 107 12.99 16.71 -9.44
C ASP A 107 13.90 17.84 -9.96
N LYS A 108 15.22 17.60 -10.04
CA LYS A 108 16.16 18.63 -10.50
C LYS A 108 15.97 19.01 -11.99
N ARG A 109 15.21 18.21 -12.73
CA ARG A 109 14.79 18.49 -14.12
C ARG A 109 13.50 19.30 -14.18
N SER A 110 12.82 19.52 -13.05
CA SER A 110 11.63 20.37 -12.98
C SER A 110 11.95 21.80 -13.42
N PRO A 111 11.09 22.46 -14.22
CA PRO A 111 11.24 23.87 -14.55
C PRO A 111 11.33 24.78 -13.31
N SER A 112 10.67 24.40 -12.21
CA SER A 112 10.66 25.15 -10.95
C SER A 112 11.95 25.05 -10.14
N PHE A 113 12.84 24.11 -10.47
CA PHE A 113 14.04 23.82 -9.65
C PHE A 113 14.92 25.06 -9.46
N ALA A 114 15.22 25.79 -10.54
CA ALA A 114 16.10 26.96 -10.49
C ALA A 114 15.54 28.08 -9.60
N ARG A 115 14.23 28.34 -9.70
CA ARG A 115 13.53 29.33 -8.86
C ARG A 115 13.58 28.92 -7.38
N MET A 116 13.28 27.66 -7.08
CA MET A 116 13.30 27.14 -5.72
C MET A 116 14.68 27.28 -5.08
N MET A 117 15.75 26.95 -5.82
CA MET A 117 17.12 27.15 -5.37
C MET A 117 17.43 28.63 -5.12
N GLN A 118 17.04 29.52 -6.04
CA GLN A 118 17.24 30.96 -5.88
C GLN A 118 16.58 31.50 -4.60
N LEU A 119 15.34 31.11 -4.33
CA LEU A 119 14.61 31.51 -3.11
C LEU A 119 15.33 31.00 -1.84
N CYS A 120 15.84 29.77 -1.87
CA CYS A 120 16.60 29.21 -0.76
C CYS A 120 17.93 29.95 -0.53
N GLU A 121 18.73 30.13 -1.58
CA GLU A 121 20.05 30.77 -1.50
C GLU A 121 19.96 32.24 -1.07
N ALA A 122 18.96 32.96 -1.57
CA ALA A 122 18.66 34.32 -1.16
C ALA A 122 18.15 34.42 0.29
N ARG A 123 17.85 33.28 0.93
CA ARG A 123 17.19 33.18 2.24
C ARG A 123 15.92 34.02 2.28
N THR A 124 15.17 34.02 1.17
CA THR A 124 13.93 34.77 1.07
C THR A 124 12.92 34.20 2.06
N ARG A 125 12.41 35.05 2.95
CA ARG A 125 11.28 34.71 3.80
C ARG A 125 10.00 34.98 3.04
N LEU A 126 9.24 33.93 2.74
CA LEU A 126 7.96 34.02 2.05
C LEU A 126 6.87 34.29 3.09
N SER A 127 5.98 35.25 2.81
CA SER A 127 4.89 35.56 3.75
C SER A 127 3.91 34.40 3.86
N ASP A 128 3.53 33.81 2.73
CA ASP A 128 2.61 32.70 2.62
C ASP A 128 3.06 31.74 1.50
N VAL A 129 2.91 30.44 1.74
CA VAL A 129 3.04 29.38 0.72
C VAL A 129 1.80 28.50 0.85
N VAL A 130 1.14 28.18 -0.26
CA VAL A 130 0.03 27.21 -0.22
C VAL A 130 0.56 25.85 -0.64
N PHE A 131 0.42 24.85 0.23
CA PHE A 131 0.79 23.47 -0.04
C PHE A 131 -0.46 22.62 -0.29
N ALA A 132 -0.37 21.67 -1.22
CA ALA A 132 -1.42 20.71 -1.50
C ALA A 132 -0.87 19.28 -1.61
N GLU A 133 -1.51 18.30 -0.97
CA GLU A 133 -1.17 16.87 -1.08
C GLU A 133 -2.43 16.03 -1.34
N SER A 134 -2.29 14.95 -2.11
CA SER A 134 -3.39 14.06 -2.49
C SER A 134 -3.98 13.39 -1.27
N SER A 135 -5.30 13.39 -1.16
CA SER A 135 -6.00 12.72 -0.06
C SER A 135 -5.92 11.20 -0.13
N GLU A 136 -5.74 10.64 -1.32
CA GLU A 136 -5.58 9.18 -1.50
C GLU A 136 -4.17 8.74 -1.16
N LEU A 137 -3.15 9.45 -1.66
CA LEU A 137 -1.74 9.09 -1.40
C LEU A 137 -1.30 9.43 0.03
N ALA A 138 -1.92 10.41 0.68
CA ALA A 138 -1.67 10.74 2.10
C ALA A 138 -2.39 9.80 3.08
N ARG A 139 -3.22 8.88 2.57
CA ARG A 139 -3.92 7.90 3.38
C ARG A 139 -2.93 6.94 4.05
N HIS A 140 -3.35 6.30 5.14
CA HIS A 140 -2.53 5.25 5.71
C HIS A 140 -2.36 4.11 4.70
N PRO A 141 -1.15 3.54 4.49
CA PRO A 141 -0.94 2.47 3.52
C PRO A 141 -1.66 1.14 3.82
N GLN A 142 -2.43 1.10 4.91
CA GLN A 142 -3.14 -0.07 5.41
C GLN A 142 -4.62 0.24 5.62
N GLU A 143 -5.15 1.19 4.85
CA GLU A 143 -6.55 1.53 4.83
C GLU A 143 -7.05 1.38 3.39
N HIS A 144 -8.23 0.76 3.23
CA HIS A 144 -8.84 0.48 1.93
C HIS A 144 -10.30 0.96 1.84
N GLY A 145 -10.91 0.82 0.67
CA GLY A 145 -12.26 1.32 0.38
C GLY A 145 -12.27 2.79 -0.05
N PRO A 146 -13.45 3.36 -0.33
CA PRO A 146 -13.55 4.65 -1.01
C PRO A 146 -13.17 5.82 -0.10
N ARG A 147 -12.58 6.86 -0.70
CA ARG A 147 -12.48 8.16 -0.04
C ARG A 147 -13.87 8.73 0.23
N PRO A 148 -14.11 9.24 1.45
CA PRO A 148 -15.37 9.89 1.75
C PRO A 148 -15.67 11.09 0.85
N SER A 149 -16.93 11.26 0.46
CA SER A 149 -17.35 12.31 -0.47
C SER A 149 -17.14 13.75 0.05
N ASP A 150 -16.99 13.93 1.36
CA ASP A 150 -16.70 15.22 2.00
C ASP A 150 -15.19 15.50 2.18
N VAL A 151 -14.33 14.52 1.90
CA VAL A 151 -12.87 14.72 1.86
C VAL A 151 -12.52 15.30 0.50
N PRO A 152 -11.77 16.41 0.39
CA PRO A 152 -11.34 16.94 -0.91
C PRO A 152 -10.30 16.02 -1.56
N GLU A 153 -10.17 16.07 -2.89
CA GLU A 153 -9.13 15.32 -3.63
C GLU A 153 -7.70 15.70 -3.20
N PHE A 154 -7.49 16.98 -2.88
CA PHE A 154 -6.25 17.50 -2.32
C PHE A 154 -6.53 18.21 -1.01
N PHE A 155 -5.77 17.89 0.03
CA PHE A 155 -5.72 18.70 1.25
C PHE A 155 -4.89 19.94 0.98
N LYS A 156 -5.41 21.13 1.30
CA LYS A 156 -4.73 22.41 1.07
C LYS A 156 -4.43 23.13 2.38
N TYR A 157 -3.21 23.65 2.48
CA TYR A 157 -2.67 24.33 3.66
C TYR A 157 -2.02 25.65 3.28
N ARG A 158 -2.18 26.69 4.10
CA ARG A 158 -1.39 27.91 3.99
C ARG A 158 -0.33 27.92 5.09
N LEU A 159 0.94 27.87 4.69
CA LEU A 159 2.10 27.97 5.56
C LEU A 159 2.52 29.44 5.65
N LYS A 160 2.67 29.96 6.86
CA LYS A 160 2.96 31.38 7.12
C LYS A 160 4.40 31.59 7.53
N GLY A 161 5.03 32.65 7.01
CA GLY A 161 6.39 33.05 7.38
C GLY A 161 7.44 31.99 7.04
N VAL A 162 7.33 31.43 5.83
CA VAL A 162 8.14 30.30 5.39
C VAL A 162 9.58 30.71 5.11
N GLN A 163 10.52 29.97 5.69
CA GLN A 163 11.94 30.01 5.38
C GLN A 163 12.35 28.67 4.75
N LEU A 164 13.02 28.74 3.60
CA LEU A 164 13.57 27.56 2.94
C LEU A 164 14.97 27.22 3.47
N GLU A 165 15.21 25.94 3.69
CA GLU A 165 16.54 25.32 3.74
C GLU A 165 16.64 24.32 2.59
N CYS A 166 17.79 24.25 1.93
CA CYS A 166 18.03 23.39 0.77
C CYS A 166 19.26 22.53 1.03
N PRO A 167 19.15 21.48 1.86
CA PRO A 167 20.26 20.55 2.07
C PRO A 167 20.49 19.78 0.75
N VAL A 168 21.75 19.71 0.30
CA VAL A 168 22.09 19.21 -1.03
C VAL A 168 22.84 17.89 -0.95
N ASP A 169 22.40 16.92 -1.75
CA ASP A 169 23.25 15.86 -2.30
C ASP A 169 23.42 16.14 -3.79
N PRO A 170 24.64 16.48 -4.28
CA PRO A 170 24.83 16.89 -5.67
C PRO A 170 24.45 15.79 -6.66
N ASP A 171 24.63 14.53 -6.27
CA ASP A 171 24.43 13.35 -7.12
C ASP A 171 22.99 12.80 -7.05
N ALA A 172 22.12 13.40 -6.23
CA ALA A 172 20.71 13.02 -6.15
C ALA A 172 19.91 13.47 -7.39
N PRO A 173 18.93 12.69 -7.86
CA PRO A 173 18.02 13.13 -8.93
C PRO A 173 17.04 14.22 -8.48
N GLU A 174 16.72 14.30 -7.18
CA GLU A 174 15.80 15.28 -6.61
C GLU A 174 16.52 16.18 -5.60
N GLN A 175 16.04 17.40 -5.44
CA GLN A 175 16.50 18.36 -4.44
C GLN A 175 15.50 18.41 -3.28
N ALA A 176 16.01 18.27 -2.05
CA ALA A 176 15.21 18.50 -0.86
C ALA A 176 15.05 20.00 -0.57
N PHE A 177 13.83 20.41 -0.23
CA PHE A 177 13.55 21.71 0.37
C PHE A 177 12.83 21.51 1.69
N VAL A 178 13.37 22.08 2.76
CA VAL A 178 12.76 22.12 4.08
C VAL A 178 12.12 23.49 4.26
N LEU A 179 10.79 23.52 4.26
CA LEU A 179 9.98 24.69 4.55
C LEU A 179 9.77 24.76 6.05
N ARG A 180 10.53 25.62 6.73
CA ARG A 180 10.25 25.98 8.13
C ARG A 180 9.25 27.12 8.15
N PHE A 181 8.16 26.98 8.89
CA PHE A 181 7.08 27.98 8.92
C PHE A 181 6.71 28.34 10.35
N ASP A 182 6.15 29.54 10.54
CA ASP A 182 5.75 30.04 11.85
C ASP A 182 4.37 29.52 12.28
N ASN A 183 3.48 29.29 11.30
CA ASN A 183 2.13 28.80 11.53
C ASN A 183 1.54 28.17 10.25
N ILE A 184 0.44 27.43 10.42
CA ILE A 184 -0.30 26.76 9.34
C ILE A 184 -1.80 27.04 9.48
N ASP A 185 -2.46 27.36 8.36
CA ASP A 185 -3.92 27.37 8.26
C ASP A 185 -4.38 26.21 7.36
N TRP A 186 -5.40 25.47 7.81
CA TRP A 186 -6.06 24.46 6.99
C TRP A 186 -7.16 25.11 6.15
N LEU A 187 -7.12 24.94 4.83
CA LEU A 187 -7.95 25.72 3.91
C LEU A 187 -9.26 25.04 3.51
N ASN A 188 -9.25 23.73 3.34
CA ASN A 188 -10.38 22.98 2.79
C ASN A 188 -10.70 21.68 3.55
N TYR A 189 -10.04 21.44 4.66
CA TYR A 189 -10.27 20.27 5.49
C TYR A 189 -10.03 20.60 6.96
N ARG A 190 -10.71 19.88 7.87
CA ARG A 190 -10.51 20.05 9.31
C ARG A 190 -9.65 18.90 9.82
N PRO A 191 -8.59 19.18 10.62
CA PRO A 191 -7.81 18.12 11.25
C PRO A 191 -8.71 17.16 12.02
N GLN A 192 -8.43 15.86 11.88
CA GLN A 192 -9.14 14.82 12.59
C GLN A 192 -8.23 14.19 13.63
N ALA A 193 -8.70 14.11 14.88
CA ALA A 193 -7.92 13.54 15.98
C ALA A 193 -7.84 12.01 15.93
N LYS A 194 -8.76 11.35 15.21
CA LYS A 194 -8.84 9.90 15.07
C LYS A 194 -9.24 9.53 13.64
N PRO A 195 -8.84 8.35 13.14
CA PRO A 195 -9.39 7.80 11.90
C PRO A 195 -10.92 7.75 11.99
N ARG A 196 -11.60 8.09 10.90
CA ARG A 196 -13.07 8.01 10.81
C ARG A 196 -13.49 6.75 10.07
N PRO A 197 -14.59 6.10 10.47
CA PRO A 197 -15.19 5.06 9.66
C PRO A 197 -15.54 5.57 8.26
N VAL A 198 -15.27 4.77 7.24
CA VAL A 198 -15.82 4.98 5.90
C VAL A 198 -16.97 4.02 5.67
N SER A 199 -17.98 4.51 4.96
CA SER A 199 -19.07 3.66 4.50
C SER A 199 -18.69 3.11 3.14
N ALA A 200 -18.44 1.81 3.09
CA ALA A 200 -18.45 1.07 1.84
C ALA A 200 -19.87 0.59 1.53
N VAL A 201 -20.17 0.41 0.25
CA VAL A 201 -21.39 -0.23 -0.20
C VAL A 201 -21.00 -1.60 -0.72
N LEU A 202 -21.79 -2.62 -0.37
CA LEU A 202 -21.64 -3.95 -0.94
C LEU A 202 -21.64 -3.82 -2.48
N SER A 203 -20.69 -4.45 -3.15
CA SER A 203 -20.67 -4.48 -4.60
C SER A 203 -22.01 -5.06 -5.06
N PRO A 204 -22.75 -4.39 -5.98
CA PRO A 204 -23.99 -4.94 -6.52
C PRO A 204 -23.72 -6.24 -7.30
N THR A 205 -22.46 -6.50 -7.62
CA THR A 205 -21.96 -7.69 -8.27
C THR A 205 -22.00 -8.87 -7.30
N ALA A 206 -23.10 -9.62 -7.33
CA ALA A 206 -23.15 -10.95 -6.72
C ALA A 206 -22.24 -11.93 -7.49
N ALA A 207 -22.00 -13.11 -6.91
CA ALA A 207 -21.41 -14.22 -7.65
C ALA A 207 -22.18 -14.42 -8.96
N ALA A 208 -21.50 -14.40 -10.10
CA ALA A 208 -22.15 -14.73 -11.35
C ALA A 208 -22.67 -16.17 -11.26
N GLN A 209 -23.96 -16.36 -11.44
CA GLN A 209 -24.59 -17.68 -11.55
C GLN A 209 -25.09 -17.85 -12.98
N LEU A 210 -24.16 -18.17 -13.86
CA LEU A 210 -24.49 -18.58 -15.22
C LEU A 210 -25.02 -20.03 -15.22
N PRO A 211 -25.96 -20.38 -16.12
CA PRO A 211 -26.41 -21.76 -16.29
C PRO A 211 -25.23 -22.69 -16.62
N GLY A 212 -25.18 -23.88 -16.02
CA GLY A 212 -24.09 -24.85 -16.23
C GLY A 212 -23.42 -25.27 -14.91
N ASP A 213 -22.29 -25.95 -15.03
CA ASP A 213 -21.49 -26.36 -13.88
C ASP A 213 -20.79 -25.14 -13.24
N THR A 214 -20.58 -25.21 -11.93
CA THR A 214 -19.80 -24.22 -11.18
C THR A 214 -18.68 -24.91 -10.41
N LYS A 215 -17.47 -24.36 -10.48
CA LYS A 215 -16.31 -24.79 -9.70
C LYS A 215 -15.89 -23.66 -8.76
N VAL A 216 -15.70 -23.98 -7.49
CA VAL A 216 -15.39 -23.00 -6.44
C VAL A 216 -14.08 -23.40 -5.77
N PHE A 217 -13.25 -22.40 -5.49
CA PHE A 217 -11.96 -22.58 -4.83
C PHE A 217 -11.78 -21.57 -3.70
N ALA A 218 -11.24 -22.03 -2.57
CA ALA A 218 -10.71 -21.15 -1.54
C ALA A 218 -9.26 -20.81 -1.90
N MET A 219 -8.94 -19.53 -2.05
CA MET A 219 -7.60 -19.07 -2.42
C MET A 219 -6.62 -19.32 -1.26
N THR A 220 -5.57 -20.11 -1.53
CA THR A 220 -4.53 -20.48 -0.57
C THR A 220 -3.20 -19.81 -0.84
N TRP A 221 -3.00 -19.28 -2.05
CA TRP A 221 -1.80 -18.54 -2.43
C TRP A 221 -2.15 -17.28 -3.22
N PHE A 222 -1.53 -16.17 -2.84
CA PHE A 222 -1.47 -14.92 -3.60
C PHE A 222 -0.15 -14.21 -3.31
N ALA A 223 0.65 -13.97 -4.33
CA ALA A 223 1.92 -13.22 -4.25
C ALA A 223 2.38 -12.77 -5.63
N ALA A 224 3.18 -11.71 -5.70
CA ALA A 224 3.75 -11.25 -6.96
C ALA A 224 4.56 -12.36 -7.64
N SER A 225 4.34 -12.55 -8.95
CA SER A 225 5.02 -13.54 -9.78
C SER A 225 6.36 -12.96 -10.23
N VAL A 226 7.33 -12.99 -9.32
CA VAL A 226 8.63 -12.31 -9.50
C VAL A 226 9.81 -13.27 -9.32
N ASP A 227 9.55 -14.57 -9.20
CA ASP A 227 10.59 -15.56 -9.02
C ASP A 227 11.36 -15.84 -10.31
N GLY A 228 12.53 -15.22 -10.41
CA GLY A 228 13.53 -15.64 -11.37
C GLY A 228 14.22 -16.95 -10.96
N LYS A 229 14.74 -17.72 -11.93
CA LYS A 229 15.68 -18.82 -11.68
C LYS A 229 16.93 -18.30 -10.93
N PRO A 230 17.65 -19.13 -10.16
CA PRO A 230 18.80 -18.68 -9.38
C PRO A 230 19.90 -17.96 -10.19
N ASP A 231 20.08 -18.33 -11.45
CA ASP A 231 21.03 -17.72 -12.39
C ASP A 231 20.56 -16.38 -12.98
N GLN A 232 19.29 -16.01 -12.79
CA GLN A 232 18.72 -14.75 -13.26
C GLN A 232 19.03 -13.57 -12.33
N CYS A 233 19.60 -13.79 -11.15
CA CYS A 233 20.06 -12.73 -10.25
C CYS A 233 21.56 -12.87 -10.00
N PRO A 234 22.42 -12.25 -10.83
CA PRO A 234 23.88 -12.31 -10.65
C PRO A 234 24.31 -11.84 -9.26
N LYS A 235 23.54 -10.90 -8.71
CA LYS A 235 23.65 -10.41 -7.35
C LYS A 235 22.26 -10.08 -6.82
N MET A 236 21.99 -10.48 -5.59
CA MET A 236 20.78 -10.06 -4.88
C MET A 236 20.95 -8.63 -4.37
N ASN A 237 19.85 -7.88 -4.35
CA ASN A 237 19.79 -6.62 -3.63
C ASN A 237 20.08 -6.83 -2.15
N SER A 238 20.57 -5.79 -1.49
CA SER A 238 20.93 -5.84 -0.08
C SER A 238 20.50 -4.57 0.63
N LYS A 239 20.40 -4.67 1.95
CA LYS A 239 20.25 -3.53 2.84
C LYS A 239 21.43 -2.54 2.74
N PRO A 240 21.26 -1.27 3.15
CA PRO A 240 22.37 -0.31 3.15
C PRO A 240 23.45 -0.72 4.16
N GLY A 241 24.72 -0.55 3.77
CA GLY A 241 25.87 -0.70 4.66
C GLY A 241 26.06 0.51 5.59
N PRO A 242 26.87 0.40 6.67
CA PRO A 242 27.11 1.51 7.60
C PRO A 242 27.67 2.78 6.94
N ASP A 243 28.48 2.65 5.89
CA ASP A 243 29.06 3.80 5.19
C ASP A 243 28.00 4.67 4.50
N ALA A 244 26.87 4.08 4.10
CA ALA A 244 25.75 4.84 3.53
C ALA A 244 25.20 5.89 4.51
N TYR A 245 25.20 5.60 5.82
CA TYR A 245 24.74 6.52 6.85
C TYR A 245 25.68 7.72 7.05
N PHE A 246 26.98 7.53 6.85
CA PHE A 246 28.00 8.56 7.05
C PHE A 246 28.34 9.35 5.79
N ARG A 247 27.87 8.93 4.60
CA ARG A 247 28.25 9.50 3.30
C ARG A 247 28.10 11.02 3.21
N LEU A 248 27.01 11.57 3.76
CA LEU A 248 26.69 13.00 3.71
C LEU A 248 27.02 13.73 5.04
N VAL A 249 27.68 13.05 5.98
CA VAL A 249 28.02 13.61 7.29
C VAL A 249 29.42 14.22 7.23
N ALA A 250 29.58 15.43 7.78
CA ALA A 250 30.88 16.08 7.85
C ALA A 250 31.93 15.16 8.55
N PRO A 251 33.17 15.05 8.05
CA PRO A 251 34.14 14.06 8.52
C PRO A 251 34.35 14.01 10.04
N GLN A 252 34.42 15.17 10.68
CA GLN A 252 34.61 15.27 12.14
C GLN A 252 33.40 14.74 12.93
N ALA A 253 32.18 15.04 12.48
CA ALA A 253 30.96 14.52 13.09
C ALA A 253 30.83 13.01 12.85
N ALA A 254 31.18 12.55 11.64
CA ALA A 254 31.17 11.13 11.31
C ALA A 254 32.15 10.33 12.19
N MET A 255 33.35 10.87 12.48
CA MET A 255 34.29 10.24 13.41
C MET A 255 33.71 10.09 14.81
N ALA A 256 33.16 11.17 15.37
CA ALA A 256 32.57 11.16 16.71
C ALA A 256 31.40 10.17 16.81
N GLU A 257 30.52 10.12 15.81
CA GLU A 257 29.41 9.16 15.79
C GLU A 257 29.88 7.72 15.58
N LYS A 258 30.92 7.48 14.78
CA LYS A 258 31.53 6.15 14.63
C LYS A 258 32.11 5.64 15.95
N GLU A 259 32.71 6.52 16.75
CA GLU A 259 33.19 6.19 18.10
C GLU A 259 32.02 5.89 19.05
N GLU A 260 30.95 6.70 19.02
CA GLU A 260 29.74 6.48 19.83
C GLU A 260 29.07 5.12 19.53
N LEU A 261 29.08 4.73 18.25
CA LEU A 261 28.44 3.55 17.72
C LEU A 261 29.37 2.32 17.65
N ALA A 262 30.60 2.43 18.18
CA ALA A 262 31.54 1.33 18.19
C ALA A 262 30.92 0.09 18.89
N GLY A 263 30.89 -1.03 18.17
CA GLY A 263 30.30 -2.29 18.63
C GLY A 263 28.76 -2.37 18.60
N LYS A 264 28.05 -1.26 18.34
CA LYS A 264 26.57 -1.21 18.21
C LYS A 264 26.11 -1.23 16.75
N GLY A 265 26.89 -0.63 15.86
CA GLY A 265 26.48 -0.41 14.47
C GLY A 265 25.42 0.69 14.32
N VAL A 266 25.03 0.98 13.09
CA VAL A 266 23.96 1.94 12.80
C VAL A 266 22.63 1.19 12.82
N GLY A 267 21.80 1.50 13.81
CA GLY A 267 20.46 0.90 13.95
C GLY A 267 19.44 1.44 12.93
N PRO A 268 18.29 0.77 12.78
CA PRO A 268 17.20 1.22 11.89
C PRO A 268 16.69 2.64 12.19
N ASP A 269 16.71 3.03 13.47
CA ASP A 269 16.31 4.35 13.97
C ASP A 269 17.19 5.49 13.41
N ARG A 270 18.46 5.19 13.08
CA ARG A 270 19.40 6.16 12.49
C ARG A 270 19.53 5.98 10.99
N MET A 271 19.52 4.75 10.49
CA MET A 271 19.83 4.43 9.09
C MET A 271 18.91 5.14 8.08
N SER A 272 17.66 5.40 8.46
CA SER A 272 16.71 6.13 7.61
C SER A 272 17.11 7.61 7.42
N TYR A 273 17.81 8.21 8.38
CA TYR A 273 18.23 9.63 8.39
C TYR A 273 19.62 9.84 7.77
N ARG A 274 19.87 9.15 6.65
CA ARG A 274 21.10 9.23 5.86
C ARG A 274 21.02 10.20 4.67
N GLY A 275 19.96 11.00 4.61
CA GLY A 275 19.77 12.04 3.60
C GLY A 275 20.57 13.31 3.91
N PRO A 276 20.63 14.26 2.96
CA PRO A 276 21.26 15.55 3.19
C PRO A 276 20.52 16.27 4.33
N GLY A 277 21.26 16.92 5.22
CA GLY A 277 20.67 17.58 6.40
C GLY A 277 19.97 16.63 7.39
N ARG A 278 20.31 15.33 7.38
CA ARG A 278 19.64 14.29 8.18
C ARG A 278 18.17 14.07 7.83
N LEU A 279 17.78 14.33 6.58
CA LEU A 279 16.44 13.98 6.10
C LEU A 279 16.24 12.47 5.94
N ASN A 280 14.99 12.01 6.03
CA ASN A 280 14.62 10.61 5.98
C ASN A 280 14.50 10.10 4.53
N VAL A 281 15.42 9.22 4.12
CA VAL A 281 15.48 8.72 2.73
C VAL A 281 14.50 7.58 2.43
N ALA A 282 13.81 7.03 3.43
CA ALA A 282 12.72 6.10 3.18
C ALA A 282 11.41 6.84 2.83
N LEU A 283 11.25 8.06 3.39
CA LEU A 283 10.10 8.93 3.12
C LEU A 283 10.33 9.86 1.94
N MET A 284 11.60 10.18 1.63
CA MET A 284 11.99 10.99 0.48
C MET A 284 13.15 10.30 -0.27
N PRO A 285 12.88 9.26 -1.06
CA PRO A 285 13.97 8.40 -1.55
C PRO A 285 14.81 9.04 -2.66
N GLY A 286 14.28 10.02 -3.39
CA GLY A 286 14.98 10.69 -4.49
C GLY A 286 15.99 11.76 -4.09
N ILE A 287 16.09 12.13 -2.80
CA ILE A 287 17.01 13.21 -2.34
C ILE A 287 18.45 12.75 -2.10
N VAL A 288 18.74 11.49 -2.40
CA VAL A 288 20.09 10.92 -2.35
C VAL A 288 20.42 10.30 -3.71
N ALA A 289 21.72 10.20 -4.01
CA ALA A 289 22.19 9.44 -5.17
C ALA A 289 21.55 8.04 -5.20
N ASP A 290 21.11 7.60 -6.38
CA ASP A 290 20.60 6.23 -6.57
C ASP A 290 21.74 5.24 -6.25
N PRO A 291 21.61 4.42 -5.20
CA PRO A 291 22.66 3.47 -4.82
C PRO A 291 22.76 2.27 -5.78
N GLY A 292 21.86 2.19 -6.77
CA GLY A 292 21.76 1.09 -7.74
C GLY A 292 20.82 0.00 -7.26
N HIS A 293 20.08 -0.58 -8.21
CA HIS A 293 19.14 -1.67 -7.98
C HIS A 293 19.45 -2.82 -8.95
N GLU A 294 19.65 -4.02 -8.41
CA GLU A 294 19.90 -5.20 -9.23
C GLU A 294 18.58 -5.70 -9.81
N ALA A 295 18.47 -5.73 -11.13
CA ALA A 295 17.32 -6.27 -11.85
C ALA A 295 17.59 -7.72 -12.30
N PRO A 296 16.58 -8.59 -12.36
CA PRO A 296 16.74 -9.91 -12.95
C PRO A 296 17.14 -9.86 -14.43
N VAL A 297 18.02 -10.78 -14.82
CA VAL A 297 18.37 -11.06 -16.22
C VAL A 297 17.56 -12.26 -16.72
N GLY A 298 17.08 -12.22 -17.96
CA GLY A 298 16.37 -13.34 -18.58
C GLY A 298 14.94 -13.02 -18.99
N ASP A 299 14.47 -13.69 -20.05
CA ASP A 299 13.26 -13.32 -20.79
C ASP A 299 12.05 -14.18 -20.46
N ILE A 300 12.19 -15.13 -19.53
CA ILE A 300 11.14 -16.07 -19.16
C ILE A 300 10.63 -15.78 -17.76
N ILE A 301 9.37 -15.36 -17.65
CA ILE A 301 8.65 -15.15 -16.39
C ILE A 301 7.15 -15.37 -16.60
N ASP A 302 6.45 -15.81 -15.56
CA ASP A 302 4.99 -15.89 -15.60
C ASP A 302 4.37 -14.49 -15.66
N GLY A 303 3.20 -14.41 -16.29
CA GLY A 303 2.47 -13.16 -16.53
C GLY A 303 1.42 -13.28 -17.62
N LEU A 304 0.88 -12.12 -18.00
CA LEU A 304 -0.15 -11.95 -19.01
C LEU A 304 0.25 -10.86 -19.99
N ASP A 305 -0.29 -10.95 -21.20
CA ASP A 305 -0.31 -9.85 -22.16
C ASP A 305 -1.46 -8.92 -21.77
N LEU A 306 -1.12 -7.70 -21.36
CA LEU A 306 -2.02 -6.68 -20.83
C LEU A 306 -2.30 -5.59 -21.86
N ASP A 307 -1.35 -5.32 -22.76
CA ASP A 307 -1.42 -4.21 -23.73
C ASP A 307 -1.63 -4.66 -25.20
N GLY A 308 -1.52 -5.95 -25.49
CA GLY A 308 -1.64 -6.52 -26.83
C GLY A 308 -0.43 -6.24 -27.74
N ASP A 309 0.70 -5.80 -27.19
CA ASP A 309 1.94 -5.48 -27.90
C ASP A 309 3.07 -6.45 -27.52
N ASP A 310 3.59 -7.17 -28.52
CA ASP A 310 4.75 -8.05 -28.32
C ASP A 310 6.09 -7.29 -28.27
N GLY A 311 6.05 -5.96 -28.36
CA GLY A 311 7.19 -5.05 -28.32
C GLY A 311 7.90 -4.87 -29.66
N SER A 312 7.45 -5.56 -30.72
CA SER A 312 7.99 -5.39 -32.07
C SER A 312 7.60 -4.04 -32.68
N GLY A 313 6.49 -3.44 -32.22
CA GLY A 313 5.91 -2.21 -32.73
C GLY A 313 6.16 -0.96 -31.87
N PRO A 314 5.49 0.17 -32.22
CA PRO A 314 5.26 1.27 -31.29
C PRO A 314 4.28 0.83 -30.19
N PRO A 315 4.49 1.27 -28.94
CA PRO A 315 3.62 0.85 -27.83
C PRO A 315 2.21 1.44 -27.98
N PRO A 316 1.19 0.80 -27.38
CA PRO A 316 -0.16 1.35 -27.30
C PRO A 316 -0.21 2.71 -26.60
N ALA A 317 -1.27 3.48 -26.86
CA ALA A 317 -1.43 4.79 -26.24
C ALA A 317 -1.54 4.66 -24.71
N GLY A 318 -0.81 5.50 -23.99
CA GLY A 318 -0.76 5.45 -22.53
C GLY A 318 0.17 4.38 -21.94
N ILE A 319 0.80 3.57 -22.81
CA ILE A 319 1.78 2.54 -22.43
C ILE A 319 3.18 2.94 -22.90
N ARG A 320 4.17 2.68 -22.07
CA ARG A 320 5.59 2.92 -22.38
C ARG A 320 6.13 1.72 -23.14
N LYS A 321 6.98 1.97 -24.14
CA LYS A 321 7.79 0.88 -24.69
C LYS A 321 8.67 0.29 -23.59
N HIS A 322 8.48 -0.99 -23.32
CA HIS A 322 9.16 -1.69 -22.26
C HIS A 322 9.58 -3.09 -22.74
N ARG A 323 10.21 -3.87 -21.86
CA ARG A 323 10.68 -5.22 -22.20
C ARG A 323 9.54 -6.20 -22.10
N ASN A 324 9.15 -6.79 -23.22
CA ASN A 324 8.23 -7.92 -23.26
C ASN A 324 8.91 -9.23 -22.87
N PHE A 325 8.21 -10.03 -22.08
CA PHE A 325 8.68 -11.36 -21.66
C PHE A 325 7.98 -12.47 -22.43
N VAL A 326 8.47 -13.69 -22.24
CA VAL A 326 7.87 -14.93 -22.69
C VAL A 326 7.45 -15.74 -21.47
N SER A 327 6.24 -16.28 -21.46
CA SER A 327 5.80 -17.15 -20.37
C SER A 327 6.53 -18.50 -20.42
N PRO A 328 6.59 -19.26 -19.31
CA PRO A 328 7.09 -20.63 -19.32
C PRO A 328 6.37 -21.56 -20.31
N ASP A 329 5.12 -21.25 -20.66
CA ASP A 329 4.34 -21.96 -21.69
C ASP A 329 4.50 -21.40 -23.12
N GLY A 330 5.43 -20.46 -23.35
CA GLY A 330 5.86 -19.99 -24.67
C GLY A 330 5.03 -18.85 -25.27
N ARG A 331 4.08 -18.28 -24.53
CA ARG A 331 3.33 -17.08 -24.98
C ARG A 331 4.27 -15.88 -24.94
N ALA A 332 4.28 -15.09 -26.01
CA ALA A 332 5.01 -13.82 -26.09
C ALA A 332 4.15 -12.65 -25.60
N GLY A 333 4.73 -11.45 -25.53
CA GLY A 333 4.01 -10.23 -25.14
C GLY A 333 3.66 -10.18 -23.66
N ILE A 334 4.44 -10.83 -22.79
CA ILE A 334 4.12 -10.86 -21.37
C ILE A 334 4.58 -9.58 -20.69
N ASP A 335 3.62 -8.87 -20.09
CA ASP A 335 3.79 -7.66 -19.30
C ASP A 335 3.92 -8.01 -17.82
N ASN A 336 5.12 -7.82 -17.28
CA ASN A 336 5.39 -7.98 -15.84
C ASN A 336 6.63 -7.16 -15.46
N GLN A 337 6.58 -5.83 -15.66
CA GLN A 337 7.72 -4.98 -15.31
C GLN A 337 8.02 -5.00 -13.80
N LEU A 338 7.05 -5.34 -12.94
CA LEU A 338 7.28 -5.55 -11.51
C LEU A 338 8.39 -6.58 -11.24
N PHE A 339 8.50 -7.62 -12.07
CA PHE A 339 9.60 -8.59 -12.01
C PHE A 339 10.98 -7.92 -12.12
N THR A 340 11.13 -6.91 -12.99
CA THR A 340 12.41 -6.20 -13.17
C THR A 340 12.89 -5.49 -11.91
N VAL A 341 11.97 -5.24 -10.97
CA VAL A 341 12.26 -4.57 -9.71
C VAL A 341 12.31 -5.58 -8.56
N GLU A 342 11.29 -6.41 -8.39
CA GLU A 342 11.19 -7.25 -7.19
C GLU A 342 11.96 -8.57 -7.30
N GLY A 343 12.28 -9.04 -8.50
CA GLY A 343 12.75 -10.42 -8.69
C GLY A 343 14.13 -10.74 -8.10
N CYS A 344 15.00 -9.73 -7.92
CA CYS A 344 16.28 -9.88 -7.21
C CYS A 344 16.26 -9.28 -5.80
N VAL A 345 15.08 -9.24 -5.15
CA VAL A 345 14.91 -8.88 -3.74
C VAL A 345 14.44 -10.11 -2.97
N GLU A 346 15.33 -10.72 -2.18
CA GLU A 346 15.10 -12.03 -1.56
C GLU A 346 13.80 -12.07 -0.73
N GLY A 347 13.51 -11.03 0.05
CA GLY A 347 12.33 -10.98 0.90
C GLY A 347 10.98 -10.83 0.18
N LEU A 348 10.98 -10.51 -1.13
CA LEU A 348 9.79 -10.34 -1.96
C LEU A 348 9.45 -11.55 -2.83
N ARG A 349 10.39 -12.49 -2.95
CA ARG A 349 10.22 -13.74 -3.71
C ARG A 349 9.28 -14.70 -3.00
N ARG A 350 8.74 -15.71 -3.69
CA ARG A 350 7.80 -16.70 -3.13
C ARG A 350 8.24 -17.35 -1.82
N LYS A 351 9.53 -17.68 -1.70
CA LYS A 351 10.12 -18.24 -0.46
C LYS A 351 10.72 -17.18 0.48
N GLY A 352 10.55 -15.92 0.12
CA GLY A 352 10.95 -14.75 0.89
C GLY A 352 10.00 -14.49 2.05
N PHE A 353 10.45 -13.61 2.94
CA PHE A 353 9.77 -13.31 4.21
C PHE A 353 8.32 -12.83 4.04
N LEU A 354 8.05 -11.90 3.12
CA LEU A 354 6.72 -11.29 3.00
C LEU A 354 5.68 -12.24 2.39
N PRO A 355 5.90 -12.86 1.21
CA PRO A 355 4.93 -13.81 0.67
C PRO A 355 4.65 -14.99 1.60
N MET A 356 5.66 -15.48 2.33
CA MET A 356 5.44 -16.54 3.31
C MET A 356 4.53 -16.09 4.45
N ILE A 357 4.80 -14.95 5.10
CA ILE A 357 3.98 -14.46 6.22
C ILE A 357 2.55 -14.16 5.76
N PHE A 358 2.36 -13.60 4.57
CA PHE A 358 1.04 -13.26 4.06
C PHE A 358 0.20 -14.50 3.80
N ASN A 359 0.79 -15.49 3.16
CA ASN A 359 0.07 -16.73 2.84
C ASN A 359 -0.11 -17.63 4.06
N GLU A 360 0.83 -17.68 5.00
CA GLU A 360 0.62 -18.33 6.30
C GLU A 360 -0.53 -17.66 7.07
N SER A 361 -0.57 -16.33 7.06
CA SER A 361 -1.63 -15.55 7.71
C SER A 361 -2.99 -15.69 7.04
N ARG A 362 -3.04 -15.81 5.70
CA ARG A 362 -4.26 -16.11 4.94
C ARG A 362 -4.90 -17.41 5.41
N VAL A 363 -4.09 -18.44 5.59
CA VAL A 363 -4.56 -19.72 6.13
C VAL A 363 -4.81 -19.67 7.65
N GLY A 364 -4.09 -18.80 8.38
CA GLY A 364 -4.14 -18.69 9.84
C GLY A 364 -5.37 -18.01 10.44
N GLY A 365 -6.30 -17.50 9.61
CA GLY A 365 -7.57 -16.98 10.09
C GLY A 365 -7.89 -15.55 9.65
N ARG A 366 -7.64 -15.25 8.37
CA ARG A 366 -8.05 -14.01 7.70
C ARG A 366 -9.22 -14.27 6.74
N PRO A 367 -9.94 -13.23 6.30
CA PRO A 367 -10.99 -13.35 5.30
C PRO A 367 -10.53 -14.19 4.11
N THR A 368 -11.30 -15.23 3.80
CA THR A 368 -10.94 -16.17 2.74
C THR A 368 -11.45 -15.61 1.42
N ALA A 369 -10.55 -15.32 0.49
CA ALA A 369 -10.95 -15.02 -0.89
C ALA A 369 -11.40 -16.32 -1.58
N ILE A 370 -12.50 -16.24 -2.30
CA ILE A 370 -13.13 -17.33 -3.04
C ILE A 370 -13.07 -17.01 -4.52
N ILE A 371 -12.64 -17.99 -5.31
CA ILE A 371 -12.65 -17.94 -6.77
C ILE A 371 -13.78 -18.86 -7.22
N SER A 372 -14.78 -18.33 -7.94
CA SER A 372 -15.89 -19.11 -8.49
C SER A 372 -15.90 -19.01 -9.99
N VAL A 373 -15.86 -20.14 -10.68
CA VAL A 373 -15.96 -20.27 -12.13
C VAL A 373 -17.33 -20.87 -12.43
N SER A 374 -18.24 -20.09 -13.01
CA SER A 374 -19.62 -20.50 -13.28
C SER A 374 -19.95 -20.43 -14.77
N GLY A 375 -20.97 -21.19 -15.19
CA GLY A 375 -21.38 -21.23 -16.59
C GLY A 375 -20.70 -22.34 -17.40
N ILE A 376 -20.05 -23.31 -16.76
CA ILE A 376 -19.25 -24.31 -17.48
C ILE A 376 -20.19 -25.35 -18.12
N GLU A 377 -20.29 -25.33 -19.44
CA GLU A 377 -20.97 -26.34 -20.24
C GLU A 377 -19.97 -27.33 -20.86
N ASP A 378 -18.80 -26.85 -21.29
CA ASP A 378 -17.69 -27.66 -21.79
C ASP A 378 -16.38 -27.32 -21.06
N PRO A 379 -15.81 -28.23 -20.24
CA PRO A 379 -14.60 -27.94 -19.46
C PRO A 379 -13.33 -27.81 -20.31
N VAL A 380 -13.40 -28.03 -21.62
CA VAL A 380 -12.29 -27.91 -22.57
C VAL A 380 -12.41 -26.64 -23.40
N ASN A 381 -13.57 -26.35 -23.98
CA ASN A 381 -13.78 -25.14 -24.80
C ASN A 381 -15.18 -24.56 -24.56
N ASP A 382 -15.24 -23.39 -23.95
CA ASP A 382 -16.50 -22.73 -23.58
C ASP A 382 -16.38 -21.22 -23.80
N ASP A 383 -17.31 -20.62 -24.53
CA ASP A 383 -17.23 -19.22 -24.91
C ASP A 383 -17.88 -18.27 -23.89
N ASP A 384 -18.68 -18.77 -22.93
CA ASP A 384 -19.46 -17.94 -22.00
C ASP A 384 -19.38 -18.45 -20.55
N VAL A 385 -18.28 -18.11 -19.89
CA VAL A 385 -18.00 -18.44 -18.50
C VAL A 385 -17.81 -17.15 -17.71
N ALA A 386 -18.05 -17.18 -16.41
CA ALA A 386 -17.73 -16.07 -15.52
C ALA A 386 -16.79 -16.49 -14.39
N VAL A 387 -15.79 -15.66 -14.11
CA VAL A 387 -14.93 -15.81 -12.93
C VAL A 387 -15.30 -14.75 -11.91
N SER A 388 -15.77 -15.16 -10.73
CA SER A 388 -16.07 -14.27 -9.62
C SER A 388 -14.97 -14.33 -8.56
N ILE A 389 -14.52 -13.18 -8.08
CA ILE A 389 -13.71 -13.03 -6.86
C ILE A 389 -14.64 -12.55 -5.76
N LEU A 390 -14.76 -13.34 -4.71
CA LEU A 390 -15.65 -13.10 -3.56
C LEU A 390 -14.84 -13.23 -2.27
N PHE A 391 -15.43 -12.82 -1.15
CA PHE A 391 -14.85 -13.01 0.18
C PHE A 391 -15.82 -13.72 1.10
N SER A 392 -15.27 -14.53 2.01
CA SER A 392 -16.01 -15.37 2.92
C SER A 392 -15.87 -14.90 4.37
N THR A 393 -16.96 -15.05 5.13
CA THR A 393 -16.95 -14.89 6.61
C THR A 393 -16.27 -16.04 7.32
N ASP A 394 -16.14 -17.19 6.64
CA ASP A 394 -15.46 -18.37 7.13
C ASP A 394 -13.96 -18.33 6.79
N LEU A 395 -13.15 -18.76 7.76
CA LEU A 395 -11.70 -18.92 7.63
C LEU A 395 -11.37 -20.23 6.89
N ILE A 396 -10.19 -20.30 6.27
CA ILE A 396 -9.66 -21.56 5.72
C ILE A 396 -9.53 -22.58 6.87
N GLN A 397 -10.21 -23.72 6.71
CA GLN A 397 -10.25 -24.74 7.75
C GLN A 397 -9.08 -25.72 7.61
N ARG A 398 -8.64 -26.26 8.75
CA ARG A 398 -7.61 -27.31 8.81
C ARG A 398 -8.16 -28.58 9.45
N SER A 399 -7.67 -29.72 8.97
CA SER A 399 -7.93 -31.03 9.57
C SER A 399 -7.20 -31.16 10.91
N ALA A 400 -7.52 -32.22 11.69
CA ALA A 400 -6.76 -32.55 12.89
C ALA A 400 -5.27 -32.82 12.62
N SER A 401 -4.93 -33.24 11.39
CA SER A 401 -3.56 -33.44 10.91
C SER A 401 -2.87 -32.16 10.45
N LYS A 402 -3.55 -31.00 10.54
CA LYS A 402 -3.13 -29.66 10.09
C LYS A 402 -3.11 -29.45 8.58
N ASP A 403 -3.56 -30.41 7.80
CA ASP A 403 -3.79 -30.25 6.36
C ASP A 403 -4.95 -29.29 6.09
N LEU A 404 -4.94 -28.60 4.96
CA LEU A 404 -6.07 -27.75 4.56
C LEU A 404 -7.27 -28.64 4.23
N LEU A 405 -8.46 -28.26 4.71
CA LEU A 405 -9.69 -28.97 4.35
C LEU A 405 -10.14 -28.51 2.97
N THR A 406 -10.09 -29.42 2.00
CA THR A 406 -10.77 -29.28 0.72
C THR A 406 -12.27 -29.48 0.90
N ASP A 407 -13.06 -29.04 -0.08
CA ASP A 407 -14.49 -29.34 -0.17
C ASP A 407 -15.30 -28.76 1.00
N PHE A 408 -14.76 -27.73 1.66
CA PHE A 408 -15.46 -26.98 2.70
C PHE A 408 -16.47 -26.00 2.07
N THR A 409 -17.62 -25.82 2.72
CA THR A 409 -18.62 -24.85 2.29
C THR A 409 -18.38 -23.50 2.95
N TYR A 410 -18.08 -22.46 2.15
CA TYR A 410 -17.78 -21.10 2.62
C TYR A 410 -18.99 -20.18 2.42
N ARG A 411 -19.32 -19.37 3.43
CA ARG A 411 -20.40 -18.38 3.36
C ARG A 411 -19.85 -17.04 2.86
N VAL A 412 -20.36 -16.59 1.72
CA VAL A 412 -20.08 -15.26 1.16
C VAL A 412 -20.45 -14.20 2.20
N THR A 413 -19.57 -13.21 2.37
CA THR A 413 -19.76 -12.13 3.33
C THR A 413 -20.77 -11.09 2.85
N ASP A 414 -21.58 -10.59 3.78
CA ASP A 414 -22.40 -9.39 3.63
C ASP A 414 -21.75 -8.15 4.28
N ASP A 415 -20.55 -8.32 4.88
CA ASP A 415 -19.76 -7.23 5.44
C ASP A 415 -19.23 -6.33 4.32
N PRO A 416 -19.63 -5.05 4.22
CA PRO A 416 -19.18 -4.13 3.18
C PRO A 416 -17.66 -3.91 3.17
N GLU A 417 -16.95 -4.20 4.26
CA GLU A 417 -15.49 -4.15 4.36
C GLU A 417 -14.78 -4.95 3.26
N PHE A 418 -15.32 -6.13 2.94
CA PHE A 418 -14.80 -7.02 1.89
C PHE A 418 -15.79 -7.18 0.74
N GLY A 419 -17.08 -7.04 1.02
CA GLY A 419 -18.13 -7.20 0.02
C GLY A 419 -18.11 -6.10 -1.06
N GLN A 420 -17.52 -4.94 -0.76
CA GLN A 420 -17.28 -3.91 -1.78
C GLN A 420 -16.27 -4.36 -2.86
N ASP A 421 -15.39 -5.31 -2.54
CA ASP A 421 -14.29 -5.77 -3.38
C ASP A 421 -14.68 -6.95 -4.29
N PHE A 422 -15.97 -7.35 -4.30
CA PHE A 422 -16.43 -8.41 -5.20
C PHE A 422 -16.30 -7.97 -6.66
N ALA A 423 -15.74 -8.87 -7.47
CA ALA A 423 -15.53 -8.66 -8.89
C ALA A 423 -16.02 -9.87 -9.70
N VAL A 424 -16.57 -9.60 -10.87
CA VAL A 424 -16.97 -10.62 -11.86
C VAL A 424 -16.30 -10.29 -13.18
N PHE A 425 -15.63 -11.29 -13.73
CA PHE A 425 -14.91 -11.22 -14.98
C PHE A 425 -15.65 -12.05 -16.03
N PRO A 426 -16.00 -11.46 -17.19
CA PRO A 426 -16.33 -12.24 -18.37
C PRO A 426 -15.14 -13.13 -18.73
N ALA A 427 -15.39 -14.38 -19.10
CA ALA A 427 -14.35 -15.36 -19.34
C ALA A 427 -14.77 -16.38 -20.41
N ARG A 428 -13.77 -17.11 -20.88
CA ARG A 428 -13.94 -18.29 -21.74
C ARG A 428 -12.94 -19.37 -21.33
N ILE A 429 -13.24 -20.62 -21.66
CA ILE A 429 -12.32 -21.74 -21.55
C ILE A 429 -11.78 -22.03 -22.95
N VAL A 430 -10.46 -22.06 -23.08
CA VAL A 430 -9.77 -22.43 -24.32
C VAL A 430 -8.75 -23.51 -24.01
N ASP A 431 -8.92 -24.69 -24.61
CA ASP A 431 -8.08 -25.87 -24.37
C ASP A 431 -7.89 -26.20 -22.87
N GLY A 432 -8.98 -26.11 -22.10
CA GLY A 432 -9.02 -26.36 -20.66
C GLY A 432 -8.39 -25.25 -19.80
N VAL A 433 -8.09 -24.09 -20.39
CA VAL A 433 -7.58 -22.92 -19.67
C VAL A 433 -8.63 -21.82 -19.63
N ILE A 434 -8.99 -21.39 -18.43
CA ILE A 434 -9.91 -20.27 -18.22
C ILE A 434 -9.12 -18.97 -18.46
N VAL A 435 -9.60 -18.13 -19.36
CA VAL A 435 -9.03 -16.80 -19.65
C VAL A 435 -10.11 -15.74 -19.51
N THR A 436 -9.80 -14.65 -18.83
CA THR A 436 -10.78 -13.57 -18.62
C THR A 436 -10.54 -12.38 -19.53
N GLU A 437 -11.62 -11.64 -19.79
CA GLU A 437 -11.52 -10.26 -20.26
C GLU A 437 -11.07 -9.33 -19.12
N ALA A 438 -10.66 -8.12 -19.51
CA ALA A 438 -10.33 -7.08 -18.54
C ALA A 438 -11.60 -6.43 -17.98
N ILE A 439 -11.54 -6.07 -16.70
CA ILE A 439 -12.49 -5.17 -16.04
C ILE A 439 -11.76 -3.89 -15.60
N ASP A 440 -12.43 -2.90 -15.02
CA ASP A 440 -11.79 -1.64 -14.65
C ASP A 440 -10.72 -1.82 -13.55
N SER A 441 -11.08 -2.52 -12.46
CA SER A 441 -10.18 -2.82 -11.35
C SER A 441 -10.65 -4.01 -10.52
N VAL A 442 -9.73 -4.59 -9.75
CA VAL A 442 -10.01 -5.59 -8.70
C VAL A 442 -9.10 -5.36 -7.50
N HIS A 443 -9.62 -5.62 -6.30
CA HIS A 443 -8.93 -5.43 -5.03
C HIS A 443 -8.59 -6.81 -4.42
N PHE A 444 -7.31 -7.09 -4.24
CA PHE A 444 -6.85 -8.31 -3.57
C PHE A 444 -6.20 -7.98 -2.23
N HIS A 445 -6.70 -8.59 -1.17
CA HIS A 445 -6.08 -8.51 0.15
C HIS A 445 -4.87 -9.46 0.20
N GLU A 446 -3.64 -8.95 0.07
CA GLU A 446 -2.40 -9.73 0.23
C GLU A 446 -2.32 -10.31 1.64
N ILE A 447 -2.68 -9.49 2.62
CA ILE A 447 -2.90 -9.83 4.02
C ILE A 447 -3.88 -8.78 4.57
N LEU A 448 -4.67 -9.09 5.59
CA LEU A 448 -5.62 -8.11 6.14
C LEU A 448 -4.90 -6.82 6.61
N GLY A 449 -5.37 -5.67 6.16
CA GLY A 449 -4.70 -4.36 6.25
C GLY A 449 -3.80 -4.04 5.06
N ILE A 450 -3.66 -4.90 4.05
CA ILE A 450 -2.78 -4.68 2.91
C ILE A 450 -3.49 -5.17 1.66
N GLU A 451 -3.92 -4.22 0.85
CA GLU A 451 -4.64 -4.44 -0.38
C GLU A 451 -3.75 -4.08 -1.58
N THR A 452 -3.85 -4.88 -2.64
CA THR A 452 -3.33 -4.57 -3.96
C THR A 452 -4.50 -4.35 -4.89
N THR A 453 -4.64 -3.13 -5.39
CA THR A 453 -5.54 -2.82 -6.51
C THR A 453 -4.82 -3.12 -7.82
N LEU A 454 -5.40 -3.99 -8.65
CA LEU A 454 -4.98 -4.17 -10.05
C LEU A 454 -5.95 -3.42 -10.95
N MET A 455 -5.43 -2.54 -11.80
CA MET A 455 -6.16 -1.83 -12.85
C MET A 455 -6.08 -2.61 -14.16
N GLN A 456 -7.18 -2.63 -14.92
CA GLN A 456 -7.33 -3.46 -16.12
C GLN A 456 -6.92 -4.93 -15.91
N PRO A 457 -7.34 -5.58 -14.80
CA PRO A 457 -6.89 -6.92 -14.47
C PRO A 457 -7.42 -7.97 -15.44
N ARG A 458 -6.63 -8.99 -15.71
CA ARG A 458 -7.02 -10.22 -16.41
C ARG A 458 -6.52 -11.44 -15.65
N MET A 459 -7.11 -12.60 -15.90
CA MET A 459 -6.71 -13.87 -15.29
C MET A 459 -6.52 -14.97 -16.33
N ARG A 460 -5.57 -15.87 -16.04
CA ARG A 460 -5.40 -17.16 -16.72
C ARG A 460 -5.31 -18.26 -15.68
N LEU A 461 -6.32 -19.11 -15.60
CA LEU A 461 -6.48 -20.14 -14.56
C LEU A 461 -6.56 -21.54 -15.19
N ARG A 462 -6.04 -22.54 -14.48
CA ARG A 462 -6.16 -23.97 -14.81
C ARG A 462 -6.67 -24.73 -13.60
N ILE A 463 -7.67 -25.57 -13.81
CA ILE A 463 -8.08 -26.57 -12.83
C ILE A 463 -7.21 -27.80 -13.05
N LEU A 464 -6.47 -28.19 -12.02
CA LEU A 464 -5.54 -29.32 -12.06
C LEU A 464 -6.28 -30.66 -11.86
N PRO A 465 -5.67 -31.79 -12.23
CA PRO A 465 -6.30 -33.12 -12.09
C PRO A 465 -6.68 -33.50 -10.65
N ASP A 466 -6.02 -32.91 -9.66
CA ASP A 466 -6.33 -33.09 -8.23
C ASP A 466 -7.50 -32.20 -7.76
N GLY A 467 -8.10 -31.43 -8.67
CA GLY A 467 -9.19 -30.51 -8.41
C GLY A 467 -8.76 -29.13 -7.91
N THR A 468 -7.47 -28.88 -7.64
CA THR A 468 -7.00 -27.55 -7.24
C THR A 468 -7.01 -26.58 -8.43
N VAL A 469 -6.98 -25.27 -8.16
CA VAL A 469 -6.80 -24.24 -9.19
C VAL A 469 -5.42 -23.62 -9.05
N LYS A 470 -4.77 -23.38 -10.19
CA LYS A 470 -3.53 -22.59 -10.28
C LYS A 470 -3.60 -21.64 -11.46
N GLY A 471 -3.06 -20.44 -11.29
CA GLY A 471 -3.01 -19.48 -12.38
C GLY A 471 -2.28 -18.20 -12.03
N VAL A 472 -2.49 -17.21 -12.88
CA VAL A 472 -1.94 -15.86 -12.76
C VAL A 472 -3.08 -14.87 -12.92
N VAL A 473 -3.11 -13.85 -12.06
CA VAL A 473 -3.80 -12.59 -12.32
C VAL A 473 -2.75 -11.54 -12.67
N GLY A 474 -3.01 -10.72 -13.68
CA GLY A 474 -2.12 -9.64 -14.07
C GLY A 474 -2.91 -8.36 -14.32
N GLY A 475 -2.25 -7.23 -14.16
CA GLY A 475 -2.81 -5.90 -14.35
C GLY A 475 -1.77 -4.83 -14.02
N TYR A 476 -2.21 -3.59 -13.90
CA TYR A 476 -1.32 -2.48 -13.55
C TYR A 476 -1.54 -2.04 -12.10
N ILE A 477 -0.47 -1.81 -11.35
CA ILE A 477 -0.51 -1.27 -9.98
C ILE A 477 0.06 0.14 -9.95
N ASP A 478 -0.45 1.02 -9.10
CA ASP A 478 0.20 2.31 -8.82
C ASP A 478 1.56 2.03 -8.15
N TRP A 479 2.65 2.34 -8.86
CA TRP A 479 3.99 2.01 -8.37
C TRP A 479 4.35 2.79 -7.10
N ARG A 480 3.76 3.98 -6.90
CA ARG A 480 4.02 4.84 -5.74
C ARG A 480 3.41 4.22 -4.49
N GLN A 481 2.18 3.75 -4.59
CA GLN A 481 1.53 3.00 -3.51
C GLN A 481 2.30 1.72 -3.19
N ARG A 482 2.77 0.99 -4.21
CA ARG A 482 3.61 -0.20 -4.02
C ARG A 482 4.91 0.12 -3.27
N VAL A 483 5.63 1.17 -3.66
CA VAL A 483 6.86 1.59 -2.97
C VAL A 483 6.57 2.02 -1.54
N ILE A 484 5.54 2.84 -1.30
CA ILE A 484 5.16 3.28 0.05
C ILE A 484 4.93 2.05 0.93
N TRP A 485 4.21 1.05 0.44
CA TRP A 485 3.98 -0.18 1.18
C TRP A 485 5.27 -0.97 1.46
N GLN A 486 6.23 -0.94 0.55
CA GLN A 486 7.54 -1.57 0.75
C GLN A 486 8.43 -0.78 1.70
N THR A 487 8.22 0.53 1.86
CA THR A 487 9.13 1.41 2.62
C THR A 487 8.51 2.07 3.84
N TYR A 488 7.22 1.89 4.15
CA TYR A 488 6.55 2.64 5.24
C TYR A 488 7.07 2.32 6.65
N ARG A 489 7.67 1.13 6.85
CA ARG A 489 8.43 0.76 8.06
C ARG A 489 9.93 1.10 7.95
N ALA A 490 10.29 1.87 6.94
CA ALA A 490 11.61 2.43 6.66
C ALA A 490 12.71 1.37 6.78
N ALA A 491 13.76 1.68 7.54
CA ALA A 491 14.92 0.82 7.70
C ALA A 491 14.59 -0.57 8.28
N ASP A 492 13.43 -0.80 8.95
CA ASP A 492 13.05 -2.15 9.40
C ASP A 492 12.87 -3.10 8.19
N TYR A 493 12.25 -2.59 7.12
CA TYR A 493 12.01 -3.37 5.90
C TYR A 493 13.27 -3.43 5.03
N GLU A 494 14.05 -2.35 4.93
CA GLU A 494 15.37 -2.42 4.28
C GLU A 494 16.22 -3.55 4.90
N ASN A 495 16.19 -3.71 6.23
CA ASN A 495 16.92 -4.74 6.95
C ASN A 495 16.35 -6.15 6.78
N THR A 496 15.03 -6.32 6.89
CA THR A 496 14.38 -7.64 6.90
C THR A 496 14.20 -8.22 5.50
N ILE A 497 13.91 -7.36 4.51
CA ILE A 497 13.56 -7.77 3.14
C ILE A 497 14.79 -7.77 2.22
N GLY A 498 15.78 -6.91 2.51
CA GLY A 498 17.05 -6.87 1.79
C GLY A 498 17.02 -5.99 0.55
N PHE A 499 16.68 -4.71 0.73
CA PHE A 499 16.77 -3.69 -0.33
C PHE A 499 17.14 -2.32 0.27
N GLN A 500 17.35 -1.32 -0.59
CA GLN A 500 17.48 0.09 -0.17
C GLN A 500 16.30 0.90 -0.71
N ALA A 501 15.62 1.68 0.13
CA ALA A 501 14.44 2.46 -0.23
C ALA A 501 14.70 3.43 -1.42
N PRO A 502 15.84 4.15 -1.48
CA PRO A 502 16.22 4.91 -2.68
C PRO A 502 16.39 4.05 -3.93
N ALA A 503 16.93 2.83 -3.82
CA ALA A 503 17.13 1.95 -4.96
C ALA A 503 15.78 1.50 -5.55
N ILE A 504 14.89 0.99 -4.70
CA ILE A 504 13.60 0.45 -5.15
C ILE A 504 12.68 1.55 -5.67
N TYR A 505 12.69 2.75 -5.07
CA TYR A 505 11.98 3.92 -5.58
C TYR A 505 12.43 4.28 -7.00
N ASN A 506 13.74 4.43 -7.22
CA ASN A 506 14.27 4.77 -8.53
C ASN A 506 14.05 3.65 -9.56
N ALA A 507 14.11 2.38 -9.14
CA ALA A 507 13.83 1.23 -9.98
C ALA A 507 12.35 1.18 -10.42
N MET A 508 11.40 1.35 -9.49
CA MET A 508 9.97 1.41 -9.79
C MET A 508 9.64 2.59 -10.71
N LYS A 509 10.13 3.79 -10.42
CA LYS A 509 9.93 4.97 -11.28
C LYS A 509 10.48 4.76 -12.69
N ARG A 510 11.61 4.06 -12.83
CA ARG A 510 12.17 3.71 -14.16
C ARG A 510 11.39 2.62 -14.87
N ALA A 511 10.87 1.64 -14.15
CA ALA A 511 10.17 0.46 -14.68
C ALA A 511 8.68 0.72 -14.96
N ALA A 512 8.09 1.77 -14.39
CA ALA A 512 6.72 2.19 -14.67
C ALA A 512 6.50 2.32 -16.18
N ASP A 513 5.47 1.63 -16.65
CA ASP A 513 5.19 1.35 -18.05
C ASP A 513 3.72 1.56 -18.44
N GLY A 514 2.83 1.75 -17.48
CA GLY A 514 1.40 1.94 -17.74
C GLY A 514 0.86 3.28 -17.23
N PHE A 515 -0.30 3.65 -17.75
CA PHE A 515 -1.10 4.77 -17.26
C PHE A 515 -0.31 6.08 -17.29
N ALA A 516 0.12 6.46 -18.49
CA ALA A 516 0.68 7.78 -18.73
C ALA A 516 -0.33 8.85 -18.31
N ASP A 517 0.08 9.69 -17.37
CA ASP A 517 -0.69 10.86 -16.98
C ASP A 517 -0.86 11.78 -18.20
N PRO A 518 -2.09 12.14 -18.60
CA PRO A 518 -2.34 12.84 -19.87
C PRO A 518 -1.81 14.28 -19.88
N VAL A 519 -1.42 14.79 -18.72
CA VAL A 519 -0.98 16.16 -18.50
C VAL A 519 0.55 16.22 -18.47
N THR A 520 1.17 15.36 -17.68
CA THR A 520 2.62 15.33 -17.41
C THR A 520 3.37 14.33 -18.27
N GLY A 521 2.67 13.35 -18.86
CA GLY A 521 3.24 12.26 -19.64
C GLY A 521 3.95 11.20 -18.80
N GLU A 522 3.92 11.30 -17.47
CA GLU A 522 4.57 10.35 -16.58
C GLU A 522 3.77 9.06 -16.42
N PHE A 523 4.46 7.93 -16.41
CA PHE A 523 3.83 6.63 -16.16
C PHE A 523 3.61 6.44 -14.66
N THR A 524 2.34 6.30 -14.29
CA THR A 524 1.92 6.19 -12.89
C THR A 524 1.73 4.76 -12.43
N ALA A 525 1.71 3.81 -13.35
CA ALA A 525 1.51 2.40 -13.06
C ALA A 525 2.63 1.51 -13.60
N ILE A 526 2.79 0.35 -12.97
CA ILE A 526 3.70 -0.71 -13.38
C ILE A 526 2.91 -2.00 -13.65
N SER A 527 3.17 -2.65 -14.78
CA SER A 527 2.59 -3.96 -15.10
C SER A 527 3.09 -5.00 -14.10
N ALA A 528 2.17 -5.79 -13.58
CA ALA A 528 2.42 -6.76 -12.54
C ALA A 528 1.61 -8.03 -12.78
N ALA A 529 2.22 -9.16 -12.43
CA ALA A 529 1.54 -10.45 -12.36
C ALA A 529 1.63 -11.01 -10.94
N PHE A 530 0.60 -11.74 -10.51
CA PHE A 530 0.51 -12.41 -9.23
C PHE A 530 0.10 -13.86 -9.42
N ASP A 531 0.83 -14.77 -8.77
CA ASP A 531 0.48 -16.18 -8.70
C ASP A 531 -0.78 -16.36 -7.84
N ILE A 532 -1.73 -17.15 -8.32
CA ILE A 532 -2.92 -17.56 -7.57
C ILE A 532 -2.97 -19.08 -7.48
N GLU A 533 -3.20 -19.60 -6.28
CA GLU A 533 -3.52 -21.02 -6.05
C GLU A 533 -4.72 -21.14 -5.12
N GLY A 534 -5.52 -22.19 -5.30
CA GLY A 534 -6.65 -22.46 -4.43
C GLY A 534 -7.04 -23.93 -4.38
N ILE A 535 -7.70 -24.30 -3.29
CA ILE A 535 -8.21 -25.65 -3.04
C ILE A 535 -9.72 -25.74 -3.34
N PRO A 536 -10.25 -26.91 -3.74
CA PRO A 536 -11.68 -27.10 -3.94
C PRO A 536 -12.50 -26.65 -2.75
N ALA A 537 -13.64 -26.03 -3.03
CA ALA A 537 -14.58 -25.52 -2.05
C ALA A 537 -16.02 -25.57 -2.59
N PHE A 538 -16.99 -25.21 -1.75
CA PHE A 538 -18.37 -25.00 -2.15
C PHE A 538 -18.88 -23.65 -1.65
N LEU A 539 -19.85 -23.10 -2.38
CA LEU A 539 -20.73 -22.04 -1.87
C LEU A 539 -22.09 -22.64 -1.54
N PRO A 540 -22.78 -22.15 -0.49
CA PRO A 540 -24.16 -22.54 -0.24
C PRO A 540 -25.03 -22.13 -1.43
N VAL A 541 -25.88 -23.04 -1.89
CA VAL A 541 -26.92 -22.71 -2.86
C VAL A 541 -27.83 -21.67 -2.21
N GLU A 542 -27.95 -20.48 -2.78
CA GLU A 542 -28.93 -19.50 -2.31
C GLU A 542 -30.33 -20.16 -2.37
N ARG A 543 -30.94 -20.39 -1.21
CA ARG A 543 -32.37 -20.71 -1.19
C ARG A 543 -33.10 -19.46 -1.65
N LYS A 544 -33.70 -19.52 -2.84
CA LYS A 544 -34.83 -18.66 -3.23
C LYS A 544 -36.03 -18.97 -2.31
N ASP A 545 -35.97 -18.58 -1.04
CA ASP A 545 -37.13 -18.59 -0.14
C ASP A 545 -37.42 -17.18 0.37
N SER A 546 -38.28 -16.51 -0.40
CA SER A 546 -39.47 -15.79 0.02
C SER A 546 -39.50 -15.07 1.39
N SER A 547 -39.85 -13.79 1.28
CA SER A 547 -40.53 -12.92 2.26
C SER A 547 -39.67 -12.14 3.25
N HIS A 548 -39.89 -10.82 3.21
CA HIS A 548 -39.52 -9.85 4.22
C HIS A 548 -39.68 -10.39 5.65
N ARG A 549 -38.57 -10.66 6.34
CA ARG A 549 -38.56 -10.59 7.80
C ARG A 549 -38.43 -9.13 8.21
N VAL A 550 -39.58 -8.48 8.36
CA VAL A 550 -39.68 -7.28 9.21
C VAL A 550 -39.35 -7.75 10.63
N VAL A 551 -38.17 -7.39 11.12
CA VAL A 551 -37.84 -7.56 12.53
C VAL A 551 -38.64 -6.51 13.31
N ARG A 552 -39.83 -6.89 13.80
CA ARG A 552 -40.51 -6.13 14.86
C ARG A 552 -39.76 -6.37 16.16
N SER A 553 -39.24 -5.27 16.71
CA SER A 553 -38.74 -5.19 18.08
C SER A 553 -39.92 -5.27 19.05
N ASP A 554 -40.21 -6.47 19.54
CA ASP A 554 -41.05 -6.62 20.73
C ASP A 554 -40.15 -6.55 21.96
N LYS A 555 -40.19 -5.41 22.65
CA LYS A 555 -39.64 -5.23 24.00
C LYS A 555 -40.44 -6.11 24.98
N PRO A 556 -39.80 -6.80 25.95
CA PRO A 556 -40.54 -7.41 27.04
C PRO A 556 -40.98 -6.33 28.04
N GLU A 557 -42.29 -6.24 28.29
CA GLU A 557 -42.85 -5.54 29.44
C GLU A 557 -42.31 -6.17 30.74
N GLN A 558 -41.68 -5.35 31.57
CA GLN A 558 -41.42 -5.69 32.97
C GLN A 558 -42.75 -5.62 33.74
N GLY A 559 -43.30 -6.80 34.05
CA GLY A 559 -44.40 -6.95 34.98
C GLY A 559 -43.98 -6.59 36.41
N ARG A 560 -44.74 -5.67 37.00
CA ARG A 560 -44.84 -5.48 38.45
C ARG A 560 -45.49 -6.72 39.09
N ASN A 561 -44.89 -7.21 40.17
CA ASN A 561 -45.57 -7.50 41.44
C ASN A 561 -44.54 -7.47 42.57
#